data_AF-A0AAX3T1K2-F1
#
_entry.id   AF-A0AAX3T1K2-F1
#
_cell.length_a   1.000
_cell.length_b   1.000
_cell.length_c   1.000
_cell.angle_alpha   90.00
_cell.angle_beta   90.00
_cell.angle_gamma   90.00
#
_symmetry.space_group_name_H-M   'P 1'
#
loop_
_entity.id
_entity.type
_entity.pdbx_description
1 polymer ?
#
loop_
_entity_poly.entity_id
_entity_poly.type
_entity_poly.pdbx_seq_one_letter_code
_entity_poly.pdbx_strand_id
1 'polypeptide(L)'
;MPVEGIVTKGIAYLNEAMLTGESNIIEKQIGDEVIGGTVNMGEPFYCQAKKVGADTVLANILQKVDEIQSQKPRIQRIADQIAKWFTPFILIIAIITFLCQYFVFHPYDIAKAIDISITVIVISCPCALV
;
A
#
# COMPACT_ATOMS: atom_id res chain seq x y z
N MET A 1 23.78 17.62 6.73
CA MET A 1 23.69 18.46 5.53
C MET A 1 22.23 18.68 5.20
N PRO A 2 21.72 19.92 5.25
CA PRO A 2 20.30 20.20 5.08
C PRO A 2 19.82 20.15 3.62
N VAL A 3 20.73 20.32 2.65
CA VAL A 3 20.41 20.43 1.21
C VAL A 3 21.49 19.74 0.38
N GLU A 4 21.16 19.43 -0.89
CA GLU A 4 22.13 18.92 -1.87
C GLU A 4 22.87 20.09 -2.53
N GLY A 5 24.17 19.94 -2.73
CA GLY A 5 25.02 21.06 -3.19
C GLY A 5 26.39 20.64 -3.68
N ILE A 6 27.22 21.63 -4.02
CA ILE A 6 28.62 21.45 -4.42
C ILE A 6 29.53 22.15 -3.41
N VAL A 7 30.61 21.48 -2.98
CA VAL A 7 31.63 22.10 -2.12
C VAL A 7 32.32 23.24 -2.88
N THR A 8 32.29 24.45 -2.33
CA THR A 8 32.92 25.64 -2.93
C THR A 8 34.19 26.06 -2.20
N LYS A 9 34.34 25.71 -0.91
CA LYS A 9 35.54 26.03 -0.13
C LYS A 9 35.71 25.06 1.04
N GLY A 10 36.93 24.55 1.21
CA GLY A 10 37.27 23.58 2.26
C GLY A 10 37.17 22.13 1.78
N ILE A 11 37.42 21.21 2.70
CA ILE A 11 37.31 19.76 2.50
C ILE A 11 36.18 19.26 3.39
N ALA A 12 35.25 18.50 2.82
CA ALA A 12 34.11 17.95 3.56
C ALA A 12 34.34 16.47 3.85
N TYR A 13 34.20 16.09 5.13
CA TYR A 13 34.25 14.69 5.57
C TYR A 13 32.83 14.25 5.90
N LEU A 14 32.18 13.56 4.96
CA LEU A 14 30.77 13.23 5.04
C LEU A 14 30.55 11.76 5.35
N ASN A 15 29.63 11.50 6.27
CA ASN A 15 29.11 10.16 6.53
C ASN A 15 27.74 10.00 5.85
N GLU A 16 27.65 9.03 4.95
CA GLU A 16 26.43 8.72 4.17
C GLU A 16 25.64 7.52 4.72
N ALA A 17 25.97 7.01 5.93
CA ALA A 17 25.34 5.83 6.52
C ALA A 17 23.81 5.91 6.59
N MET A 18 23.25 7.11 6.77
CA MET A 18 21.80 7.34 6.78
C MET A 18 21.14 7.12 5.41
N LEU A 19 21.90 7.13 4.32
CA LEU A 19 21.42 6.97 2.95
C LEU A 19 21.85 5.63 2.33
N THR A 20 23.11 5.22 2.52
CA THR A 20 23.69 4.02 1.90
C THR A 20 23.71 2.81 2.84
N GLY A 21 23.57 3.01 4.16
CA GLY A 21 23.69 1.97 5.16
C GLY A 21 25.13 1.55 5.48
N GLU A 22 26.12 2.15 4.83
CA GLU A 22 27.54 1.87 5.08
C GLU A 22 28.18 3.00 5.91
N SER A 23 28.85 2.64 7.01
CA SER A 23 29.50 3.59 7.93
C SER A 23 30.85 4.13 7.41
N ASN A 24 30.98 4.33 6.11
CA ASN A 24 32.19 4.86 5.50
C ASN A 24 32.18 6.39 5.48
N ILE A 25 33.29 6.99 5.91
CA ILE A 25 33.52 8.44 5.80
C ILE A 25 34.08 8.70 4.40
N ILE A 26 33.38 9.53 3.64
CA ILE A 26 33.78 9.93 2.29
C ILE A 26 34.33 11.34 2.37
N GLU A 27 35.55 11.51 1.87
CA GLU A 27 36.14 12.83 1.66
C GLU A 27 35.62 13.42 0.34
N LYS A 28 35.19 14.68 0.40
CA LYS A 28 34.71 15.46 -0.74
C LYS A 28 35.49 16.76 -0.84
N GLN A 29 36.02 17.05 -2.02
CA GLN A 29 36.82 18.23 -2.29
C GLN A 29 36.00 19.29 -3.03
N ILE A 30 36.62 20.45 -3.27
CA ILE A 30 36.00 21.56 -4.00
C ILE A 30 35.59 21.09 -5.39
N GLY A 31 34.31 21.29 -5.73
CA GLY A 31 33.72 20.82 -6.99
C GLY A 31 32.92 19.52 -6.85
N ASP A 32 33.05 18.79 -5.74
CA ASP A 32 32.29 17.56 -5.53
C ASP A 32 30.87 17.81 -5.03
N GLU A 33 29.96 16.93 -5.45
CA GLU A 33 28.57 16.94 -5.01
C GLU A 33 28.40 16.34 -3.60
N VAL A 34 27.57 17.01 -2.81
CA VAL A 34 27.19 16.71 -1.43
C VAL A 34 25.71 16.37 -1.41
N ILE A 35 25.38 15.21 -0.84
CA ILE A 35 23.99 14.75 -0.76
C ILE A 35 23.34 15.26 0.53
N GLY A 36 22.08 15.70 0.43
CA GLY A 36 21.27 16.11 1.58
C GLY A 36 20.94 14.90 2.47
N GLY A 37 21.03 15.07 3.78
CA GLY A 37 20.87 13.98 4.76
C GLY A 37 22.18 13.33 5.24
N THR A 38 23.32 13.68 4.64
CA THR A 38 24.65 13.26 5.11
C THR A 38 25.10 14.02 6.36
N VAL A 39 25.91 13.42 7.22
CA VAL A 39 26.43 14.07 8.44
C VAL A 39 27.88 14.49 8.20
N ASN A 40 28.20 15.77 8.41
CA ASN A 40 29.59 16.23 8.37
C ASN A 40 30.27 15.85 9.69
N MET A 41 31.37 15.10 9.59
CA MET A 41 32.19 14.63 10.71
C MET A 41 33.52 15.39 10.83
N GLY A 42 33.81 16.28 9.88
CA GLY A 42 35.06 17.06 9.84
C GLY A 42 34.88 18.53 10.15
N GLU A 43 35.78 19.33 9.61
CA GLU A 43 35.79 20.78 9.76
C GLU A 43 34.62 21.46 9.01
N PRO A 44 34.30 22.73 9.35
CA PRO A 44 33.32 23.51 8.61
C PRO A 44 33.78 23.77 7.16
N PHE A 45 32.89 23.52 6.20
CA PHE A 45 33.13 23.79 4.78
C PHE A 45 31.99 24.63 4.20
N TYR A 46 32.24 25.31 3.07
CA TYR A 46 31.23 26.06 2.33
C TYR A 46 30.70 25.24 1.17
N CYS A 47 29.39 25.20 1.03
CA CYS A 47 28.67 24.45 0.01
C CYS A 47 27.67 25.37 -0.70
N GLN A 48 27.63 25.30 -2.03
CA GLN A 48 26.60 25.96 -2.82
C GLN A 48 25.42 25.00 -3.01
N ALA A 49 24.24 25.37 -2.51
CA ALA A 49 23.03 24.57 -2.68
C ALA A 49 22.63 24.48 -4.16
N LYS A 50 22.50 23.26 -4.68
CA LYS A 50 22.05 22.96 -6.06
C LYS A 50 20.58 22.54 -6.08
N LYS A 51 20.16 21.69 -5.14
CA LYS A 51 18.78 21.20 -5.03
C LYS A 51 18.28 21.37 -3.59
N VAL A 52 17.12 22.00 -3.46
CA VAL A 52 16.50 22.35 -2.18
C VAL A 52 15.04 21.91 -2.17
N GLY A 53 14.54 21.45 -1.01
CA GLY A 53 13.14 21.08 -0.85
C GLY A 53 12.72 19.85 -1.66
N ALA A 54 11.79 20.04 -2.60
CA ALA A 54 11.12 18.97 -3.36
C ALA A 54 12.04 18.22 -4.35
N ASP A 55 13.17 18.82 -4.72
CA ASP A 55 14.13 18.20 -5.66
C ASP A 55 15.18 17.33 -4.96
N THR A 56 15.09 17.17 -3.63
CA THR A 56 16.01 16.30 -2.89
C THR A 56 15.70 14.83 -3.12
N VAL A 57 16.72 13.97 -3.07
CA VAL A 57 16.57 12.52 -3.20
C VAL A 57 15.62 11.96 -2.12
N LEU A 58 15.63 12.54 -0.91
CA LEU A 58 14.75 12.14 0.19
C LEU A 58 13.26 12.44 -0.08
N ALA A 59 12.96 13.60 -0.68
CA ALA A 59 11.59 13.97 -1.05
C ALA A 59 11.02 13.03 -2.14
N ASN A 60 11.85 12.63 -3.10
CA ASN A 60 11.48 11.65 -4.12
C ASN A 60 11.23 10.26 -3.54
N ILE A 61 11.97 9.84 -2.51
CA ILE A 61 11.73 8.57 -1.81
C ILE A 61 10.41 8.61 -1.03
N LEU A 62 10.14 9.71 -0.31
CA LEU A 62 8.90 9.87 0.45
C LEU A 62 7.66 9.85 -0.45
N GLN A 63 7.68 10.54 -1.60
CA GLN A 63 6.59 10.49 -2.58
C GLN A 63 6.34 9.07 -3.10
N LYS A 64 7.39 8.32 -3.41
CA LYS A 64 7.26 6.94 -3.89
C LYS A 64 6.72 5.97 -2.84
N VAL A 65 7.03 6.18 -1.55
CA VAL A 65 6.49 5.36 -0.45
C VAL A 65 5.01 5.64 -0.22
N ASP A 66 4.60 6.90 -0.32
CA ASP A 66 3.19 7.31 -0.17
C ASP A 66 2.31 6.74 -1.31
N GLU A 67 2.85 6.68 -2.52
CA GLU A 67 2.20 6.06 -3.69
C GLU A 67 1.98 4.54 -3.52
N ILE A 68 2.80 3.89 -2.70
CA ILE A 68 2.70 2.45 -2.41
C ILE A 68 1.69 2.19 -1.28
N GLN A 69 1.65 3.02 -0.24
CA GLN A 69 0.72 2.84 0.89
C GLN A 69 -0.71 3.27 0.59
N SER A 70 -0.90 4.23 -0.32
CA SER A 70 -2.24 4.70 -0.73
C SER A 70 -3.00 3.69 -1.60
N GLN A 71 -2.34 2.63 -2.07
CA GLN A 71 -3.00 1.55 -2.80
C GLN A 71 -3.54 0.50 -1.83
N LYS A 72 -4.89 0.33 -1.84
CA LYS A 72 -5.53 -0.84 -1.22
C LYS A 72 -4.73 -2.11 -1.56
N PRO A 73 -4.37 -2.94 -0.57
CA PRO A 73 -3.61 -4.16 -0.80
C PRO A 73 -4.21 -4.94 -1.98
N ARG A 74 -3.39 -5.31 -2.97
CA ARG A 74 -3.87 -6.04 -4.17
C ARG A 74 -4.65 -7.30 -3.78
N ILE A 75 -4.28 -7.93 -2.66
CA ILE A 75 -4.96 -9.11 -2.09
C ILE A 75 -6.41 -8.82 -1.68
N GLN A 76 -6.69 -7.64 -1.12
CA GLN A 76 -8.03 -7.25 -0.66
C GLN A 76 -8.96 -6.96 -1.84
N ARG A 77 -8.43 -6.41 -2.94
CA ARG A 77 -9.20 -6.21 -4.19
C ARG A 77 -9.63 -7.53 -4.83
N ILE A 78 -8.81 -8.57 -4.73
CA ILE A 78 -9.13 -9.90 -5.29
C ILE A 78 -10.25 -10.54 -4.47
N ALA A 79 -10.18 -10.47 -3.14
CA ALA A 79 -11.25 -10.96 -2.26
C ALA A 79 -12.58 -10.23 -2.51
N ASP A 80 -12.57 -8.90 -2.60
CA ASP A 80 -13.75 -8.07 -2.90
C ASP A 80 -14.36 -8.42 -4.26
N GLN A 81 -13.53 -8.73 -5.26
CA GLN A 81 -13.99 -9.06 -6.60
C GLN A 81 -14.67 -10.44 -6.65
N ILE A 82 -14.17 -11.41 -5.89
CA ILE A 82 -14.81 -12.73 -5.76
C ILE A 82 -16.16 -12.57 -5.05
N ALA A 83 -16.21 -11.84 -3.93
CA ALA A 83 -17.45 -11.58 -3.20
C ALA A 83 -18.52 -10.93 -4.09
N LYS A 84 -18.13 -9.96 -4.94
CA LYS A 84 -19.03 -9.27 -5.86
C LYS A 84 -19.74 -10.19 -6.85
N TRP A 85 -19.08 -11.26 -7.32
CA TRP A 85 -19.68 -12.26 -8.21
C TRP A 85 -20.42 -13.37 -7.47
N PHE A 86 -19.98 -13.69 -6.24
CA PHE A 86 -20.56 -14.76 -5.44
C PHE A 86 -21.94 -14.40 -4.86
N THR A 87 -22.11 -13.15 -4.41
CA THR A 87 -23.39 -12.66 -3.85
C THR A 87 -24.59 -12.82 -4.80
N PRO A 88 -24.56 -12.35 -6.06
CA PRO A 88 -25.70 -12.53 -6.97
C PRO A 88 -25.95 -14.00 -7.32
N PHE A 89 -24.90 -14.84 -7.34
CA PHE A 89 -25.02 -16.27 -7.63
C PHE A 89 -25.82 -17.01 -6.55
N ILE A 90 -25.49 -16.77 -5.27
CA ILE A 90 -26.23 -17.32 -4.13
C ILE A 90 -27.70 -16.88 -4.15
N LEU A 91 -27.94 -15.60 -4.45
CA LEU A 91 -29.29 -15.04 -4.48
C LEU A 91 -30.16 -15.71 -5.56
N ILE A 92 -29.59 -15.99 -6.73
CA ILE A 92 -30.26 -16.75 -7.78
C ILE A 92 -30.58 -18.18 -7.33
N ILE A 93 -29.63 -18.86 -6.70
CA ILE A 93 -29.83 -20.23 -6.19
C ILE A 93 -30.95 -20.25 -5.13
N ALA A 94 -30.95 -19.29 -4.20
CA ALA A 94 -31.98 -19.20 -3.16
C ALA A 94 -33.39 -19.05 -3.75
N ILE A 95 -33.55 -18.24 -4.80
CA ILE A 95 -34.82 -18.07 -5.51
C ILE A 95 -35.24 -19.38 -6.20
N ILE A 96 -34.30 -20.07 -6.86
CA ILE A 96 -34.56 -21.36 -7.52
C ILE A 96 -34.98 -22.40 -6.49
N THR A 97 -34.29 -22.48 -5.35
CA THR A 97 -34.63 -23.42 -4.26
C THR A 97 -36.01 -23.11 -3.68
N PHE A 98 -36.35 -21.83 -3.48
CA PHE A 98 -37.69 -21.42 -3.05
C PHE A 98 -38.77 -21.90 -4.02
N LEU A 99 -38.58 -21.63 -5.32
CA LEU A 99 -39.52 -22.01 -6.37
C LEU A 99 -39.66 -23.53 -6.51
N CYS A 100 -38.54 -24.27 -6.52
CA CYS A 100 -38.56 -25.74 -6.57
C CYS A 100 -39.30 -26.34 -5.37
N GLN A 101 -39.06 -25.83 -4.16
CA GLN A 101 -39.69 -26.37 -2.96
C GLN A 101 -41.20 -26.06 -2.93
N TYR A 102 -41.58 -24.87 -3.36
CA TYR A 102 -42.97 -24.43 -3.46
C TYR A 102 -43.77 -25.20 -4.51
N PHE A 103 -43.19 -25.49 -5.68
CA PHE A 103 -43.88 -26.16 -6.78
C PHE A 103 -43.84 -27.69 -6.72
N VAL A 104 -42.76 -28.30 -6.23
CA VAL A 104 -42.53 -29.75 -6.38
C VAL A 104 -42.73 -30.52 -5.08
N PHE A 105 -42.27 -29.98 -3.94
CA PHE A 105 -42.18 -30.77 -2.70
C PHE A 105 -43.36 -30.56 -1.75
N HIS A 106 -43.85 -29.34 -1.55
CA HIS A 106 -44.97 -29.04 -0.64
C HIS A 106 -45.89 -27.95 -1.25
N PRO A 107 -46.92 -28.33 -2.03
CA PRO A 107 -47.87 -27.35 -2.53
C PRO A 107 -48.60 -26.67 -1.35
N TYR A 108 -48.66 -25.34 -1.36
CA TYR A 108 -49.38 -24.45 -0.42
C TYR A 108 -48.81 -24.24 1.00
N ASP A 109 -47.68 -24.82 1.39
CA ASP A 109 -47.09 -24.57 2.71
C ASP A 109 -45.97 -23.50 2.67
N ILE A 110 -46.40 -22.24 2.68
CA ILE A 110 -45.52 -21.06 2.59
C ILE A 110 -44.54 -21.00 3.78
N ALA A 111 -44.95 -21.48 4.96
CA ALA A 111 -44.15 -21.44 6.18
C ALA A 111 -42.89 -22.31 6.06
N LYS A 112 -43.04 -23.56 5.58
CA LYS A 112 -41.89 -24.46 5.36
C LYS A 112 -40.98 -24.02 4.22
N ALA A 113 -41.53 -23.43 3.16
CA ALA A 113 -40.74 -22.94 2.03
C ALA A 113 -39.81 -21.78 2.45
N ILE A 114 -40.32 -20.85 3.27
CA ILE A 114 -39.52 -19.74 3.81
C ILE A 114 -38.41 -20.24 4.74
N ASP A 115 -38.72 -21.21 5.62
CA ASP A 115 -37.76 -21.76 6.59
C ASP A 115 -36.55 -22.44 5.90
N ILE A 116 -36.83 -23.21 4.84
CA ILE A 116 -35.79 -23.86 4.02
C ILE A 116 -34.97 -22.83 3.23
N SER A 117 -35.61 -21.81 2.66
CA SER A 117 -34.88 -20.75 1.94
C SER A 117 -33.98 -19.92 2.85
N ILE A 118 -34.42 -19.58 4.06
CA ILE A 118 -33.59 -18.89 5.05
C ILE A 118 -32.40 -19.78 5.44
N THR A 119 -32.63 -21.08 5.66
CA THR A 119 -31.56 -22.03 5.97
C THR A 119 -30.48 -22.07 4.88
N VAL A 120 -30.88 -22.09 3.61
CA VAL A 120 -29.96 -22.09 2.46
C VAL A 120 -29.17 -20.77 2.40
N ILE A 121 -29.83 -19.64 2.62
CA ILE A 121 -29.17 -18.32 2.64
C ILE A 121 -28.16 -18.22 3.79
N VAL A 122 -28.53 -18.68 5.00
CA VAL A 122 -27.65 -18.65 6.18
C VAL A 122 -26.42 -19.53 5.98
N ILE A 123 -26.58 -20.74 5.43
CA ILE A 123 -25.46 -21.66 5.18
C ILE A 123 -24.51 -21.15 4.09
N SER A 124 -25.04 -20.37 3.15
CA SER A 124 -24.27 -19.81 2.03
C SER A 124 -23.52 -18.52 2.34
N CYS A 125 -23.77 -17.92 3.51
CA CYS A 125 -23.20 -16.62 3.84
C CYS A 125 -21.67 -16.73 3.97
N PRO A 126 -20.88 -16.07 3.10
CA PRO A 126 -19.43 -16.20 3.09
C PRO A 126 -18.77 -15.31 4.16
N CYS A 127 -19.38 -15.17 5.35
CA CYS A 127 -18.88 -14.31 6.43
C CYS A 127 -17.48 -14.69 6.94
N ALA A 128 -16.94 -15.83 6.53
CA ALA A 128 -15.57 -16.26 6.80
C ALA A 128 -14.54 -15.86 5.70
N LEU A 129 -14.99 -15.24 4.60
CA LEU A 129 -14.16 -14.87 3.44
C LEU A 129 -13.73 -13.38 3.45
N VAL A 130 -14.18 -12.61 4.45
CA VAL A 130 -13.85 -11.19 4.66
C VAL A 130 -12.88 -11.07 5.82
#